data_AF-A0AAU5HUZ7-F1
#
_entry.id   AF-A0AAU5HUZ7-F1
#
_cell.length_a   1.000
_cell.length_b   1.000
_cell.length_c   1.000
_cell.angle_alpha   90.00
_cell.angle_beta   90.00
_cell.angle_gamma   90.00
#
_symmetry.space_group_name_H-M   'P 1'
#
loop_
_entity.id
_entity.type
_entity.pdbx_description
1 polymer ?
#
loop_
_entity_poly.entity_id
_entity_poly.type
_entity_poly.pdbx_seq_one_letter_code
_entity_poly.pdbx_strand_id
1 'polypeptide(L)'
;MGDVLEVPEESIEEVPEPEPGPAPRPRRRGRTTLLIAVAAVLGVVAGTCAGFVVQANRAPDALPSLSQATLTQAKGPAPEPLSAAQDREVKADGDLRKLLLKKPSGARGANYTIGEDGWLDLAGYAETYDRPANAFSELVANEFRRAAVVNWREGSSLYVEIRLVQYRQQDQLVVADAAGNAYAYAADKPHTDSWPIPGTGDGMAYVHNSPDRKAGYTDVYNADAHAWRGDTEMQIWVSSGNPVSKKKIMDLAKRQMERL
;
A
#
# COMPACT_ATOMS: atom_id res chain seq x y z
N MET A 1 22.82 -58.80 -30.89
CA MET A 1 23.41 -59.35 -29.66
C MET A 1 22.44 -59.09 -28.52
N GLY A 2 21.46 -60.00 -28.35
CA GLY A 2 20.85 -60.30 -27.04
C GLY A 2 21.83 -61.20 -26.25
N ASP A 3 21.62 -61.58 -25.00
CA ASP A 3 20.36 -62.03 -24.40
C ASP A 3 20.47 -62.00 -22.85
N VAL A 4 19.33 -62.23 -22.20
CA VAL A 4 19.04 -62.31 -20.75
C VAL A 4 19.61 -63.59 -20.10
N LEU A 5 19.46 -63.72 -18.75
CA LEU A 5 19.50 -64.91 -17.85
C LEU A 5 20.72 -64.91 -16.91
N GLU A 6 20.69 -65.33 -15.64
CA GLU A 6 19.69 -65.80 -14.67
C GLU A 6 20.41 -65.82 -13.30
N VAL A 7 19.66 -65.73 -12.20
CA VAL A 7 20.16 -65.98 -10.83
C VAL A 7 20.01 -67.47 -10.52
N PRO A 8 20.90 -68.09 -9.72
CA PRO A 8 20.53 -69.26 -8.93
C PRO A 8 20.60 -69.03 -7.41
N GLU A 9 19.56 -69.51 -6.71
CA GLU A 9 19.48 -69.74 -5.27
C GLU A 9 20.27 -70.98 -4.82
N GLU A 10 20.76 -70.97 -3.58
CA GLU A 10 20.83 -72.08 -2.59
C GLU A 10 21.65 -71.56 -1.40
N SER A 11 21.55 -71.96 -0.13
CA SER A 11 20.60 -72.68 0.73
C SER A 11 21.16 -72.55 2.15
N ILE A 12 20.32 -72.51 3.18
CA ILE A 12 20.62 -72.16 4.58
C ILE A 12 21.27 -73.34 5.35
N GLU A 13 22.18 -73.06 6.29
CA GLU A 13 22.45 -73.97 7.42
C GLU A 13 22.65 -73.17 8.73
N GLU A 14 21.95 -73.59 9.79
CA GLU A 14 21.80 -72.93 11.10
C GLU A 14 22.70 -73.61 12.15
N VAL A 15 23.42 -72.85 12.98
CA VAL A 15 24.25 -73.35 14.10
C VAL A 15 23.90 -72.56 15.37
N PRO A 16 23.67 -73.20 16.54
CA PRO A 16 23.01 -72.55 17.68
C PRO A 16 23.94 -71.71 18.58
N GLU A 17 23.30 -70.79 19.28
CA GLU A 17 23.83 -69.67 20.08
C GLU A 17 24.30 -70.07 21.50
N PRO A 18 25.40 -69.49 22.04
CA PRO A 18 25.80 -69.70 23.43
C PRO A 18 25.19 -68.64 24.39
N GLU A 19 24.75 -69.08 25.57
CA GLU A 19 24.04 -68.24 26.55
C GLU A 19 24.85 -67.05 27.13
N PRO A 20 24.21 -65.90 27.41
CA PRO A 20 24.86 -64.71 27.95
C PRO A 20 24.95 -64.71 29.49
N GLY A 21 26.11 -64.32 30.02
CA GLY A 21 26.30 -64.06 31.45
C GLY A 21 25.52 -62.83 31.96
N PRO A 22 25.25 -62.72 33.27
CA PRO A 22 24.31 -61.73 33.80
C PRO A 22 24.85 -60.29 33.76
N ALA A 23 24.02 -59.38 33.25
CA ALA A 23 24.28 -57.94 33.13
C ALA A 23 24.20 -57.17 34.48
N PRO A 24 24.98 -56.09 34.68
CA PRO A 24 24.96 -55.30 35.91
C PRO A 24 23.66 -54.51 36.08
N ARG A 25 23.13 -54.48 37.32
CA ARG A 25 21.86 -53.82 37.64
C ARG A 25 21.94 -52.29 37.53
N PRO A 26 20.95 -51.61 36.91
CA PRO A 26 20.91 -50.15 36.82
C PRO A 26 20.60 -49.50 38.17
N ARG A 27 21.37 -48.46 38.54
CA ARG A 27 21.16 -47.65 39.76
C ARG A 27 19.95 -46.73 39.58
N ARG A 28 18.99 -46.82 40.51
CA ARG A 28 17.78 -45.99 40.56
C ARG A 28 18.10 -44.52 40.88
N ARG A 29 18.28 -43.67 39.87
CA ARG A 29 18.24 -42.19 39.98
C ARG A 29 16.92 -41.71 39.38
N GLY A 30 15.94 -41.34 40.21
CA GLY A 30 14.65 -40.86 39.70
C GLY A 30 13.85 -40.01 40.68
N ARG A 31 13.83 -40.38 41.96
CA ARG A 31 13.01 -39.66 42.97
C ARG A 31 13.54 -38.26 43.29
N THR A 32 14.85 -38.09 43.44
CA THR A 32 15.43 -36.78 43.78
C THR A 32 15.33 -35.78 42.63
N THR A 33 15.53 -36.23 41.39
CA THR A 33 15.41 -35.38 40.19
C THR A 33 13.97 -34.88 40.01
N LEU A 34 12.97 -35.75 40.24
CA LEU A 34 11.56 -35.38 40.17
C LEU A 34 11.20 -34.33 41.23
N LEU A 35 11.68 -34.49 42.46
CA LEU A 35 11.45 -33.53 43.54
C LEU A 35 12.07 -32.16 43.24
N ILE A 36 13.28 -32.13 42.68
CA ILE A 36 13.94 -30.89 42.27
C ILE A 36 13.18 -30.22 41.13
N ALA A 37 12.72 -30.98 40.14
CA ALA A 37 11.93 -30.46 39.02
C ALA A 37 10.60 -29.85 39.50
N VAL A 38 9.88 -30.53 40.39
CA VAL A 38 8.63 -30.02 40.98
C VAL A 38 8.89 -28.74 41.80
N ALA A 39 9.95 -28.71 42.60
CA ALA A 39 10.32 -27.52 43.36
C ALA A 39 10.65 -26.33 42.45
N ALA A 40 11.34 -26.57 41.32
CA ALA A 40 11.66 -25.53 40.34
C ALA A 40 10.38 -24.97 39.69
N VAL A 41 9.44 -25.84 39.28
CA VAL A 41 8.16 -25.41 38.70
C VAL A 41 7.34 -24.60 39.71
N LEU A 42 7.23 -25.07 40.95
CA LEU A 42 6.53 -24.35 42.01
C LEU A 42 7.18 -23.00 42.32
N GLY A 43 8.52 -22.92 42.30
CA GLY A 43 9.26 -21.68 42.45
C GLY A 43 8.95 -20.66 41.34
N VAL A 44 8.87 -21.10 40.08
CA VAL A 44 8.53 -20.23 38.94
C VAL A 44 7.08 -19.74 39.04
N VAL A 45 6.14 -20.62 39.37
CA VAL A 45 4.72 -20.24 39.52
C VAL A 45 4.54 -19.27 40.68
N ALA A 46 5.11 -19.56 41.85
CA ALA A 46 5.04 -18.66 43.01
C ALA A 46 5.70 -17.31 42.71
N GLY A 47 6.88 -17.31 42.06
CA GLY A 47 7.60 -16.10 41.69
C GLY A 47 6.84 -15.23 40.67
N THR A 48 6.19 -15.83 39.68
CA THR A 48 5.40 -15.10 38.66
C THR A 48 4.12 -14.53 39.25
N CYS A 49 3.40 -15.28 40.08
CA CYS A 49 2.21 -14.76 40.78
C CYS A 49 2.58 -13.61 41.74
N ALA A 50 3.64 -13.76 42.53
CA ALA A 50 4.10 -12.69 43.42
C ALA A 50 4.56 -11.45 42.63
N GLY A 51 5.33 -11.65 41.55
CA GLY A 51 5.77 -10.57 40.67
C GLY A 51 4.61 -9.81 40.03
N PHE A 52 3.56 -10.52 39.62
CA PHE A 52 2.34 -9.92 39.09
C PHE A 52 1.61 -9.07 40.13
N VAL A 53 1.43 -9.58 41.35
CA VAL A 53 0.76 -8.84 42.44
C VAL A 53 1.53 -7.57 42.81
N VAL A 54 2.87 -7.62 42.81
CA VAL A 54 3.71 -6.44 43.06
C VAL A 54 3.55 -5.39 41.96
N GLN A 55 3.53 -5.81 40.69
CA GLN A 55 3.35 -4.88 39.58
C GLN A 55 1.93 -4.30 39.52
N ALA A 56 0.92 -5.12 39.80
CA ALA A 56 -0.49 -4.69 39.83
C ALA A 56 -0.77 -3.67 40.96
N ASN A 57 -0.03 -3.74 42.06
CA ASN A 57 -0.15 -2.81 43.19
C ASN A 57 0.85 -1.64 43.13
N ARG A 58 1.65 -1.51 42.07
CA ARG A 58 2.41 -0.27 41.88
C ARG A 58 1.44 0.84 41.56
N ALA A 59 1.59 1.96 42.28
CA ALA A 59 0.88 3.18 41.94
C ALA A 59 1.18 3.54 40.47
N PRO A 60 0.17 3.93 39.68
CA PRO A 60 0.41 4.41 38.32
C PRO A 60 1.39 5.57 38.36
N ASP A 61 2.46 5.51 37.55
CA ASP A 61 3.29 6.68 37.34
C ASP A 61 2.41 7.78 36.73
N ALA A 62 2.38 8.94 37.39
CA ALA A 62 1.59 10.06 36.91
C ALA A 62 2.06 10.44 35.50
N LEU A 63 1.12 10.47 34.56
CA LEU A 63 1.42 10.96 33.21
C LEU A 63 1.95 12.39 33.31
N PRO A 64 2.93 12.77 32.47
CA PRO A 64 3.34 14.16 32.37
C PRO A 64 2.10 15.03 32.11
N SER A 65 2.06 16.18 32.77
CA SER A 65 0.94 17.12 32.66
C SER A 65 0.67 17.46 31.19
N LEU A 66 -0.56 17.22 30.73
CA LEU A 66 -1.02 17.61 29.39
C LEU A 66 -1.19 19.14 29.25
N SER A 67 -0.94 19.90 30.32
CA SER A 67 -0.91 21.36 30.29
C SER A 67 0.29 21.84 29.48
N GLN A 68 0.16 21.82 28.16
CA GLN A 68 1.02 22.57 27.27
C GLN A 68 1.05 24.03 27.74
N ALA A 69 2.20 24.68 27.61
CA ALA A 69 2.32 26.11 27.87
C ALA A 69 1.20 26.82 27.11
N THR A 70 0.39 27.61 27.82
CA THR A 70 -0.76 28.32 27.25
C THR A 70 -0.27 29.08 26.02
N LEU A 71 -0.66 28.61 24.83
CA LEU A 71 -0.30 29.28 23.59
C LEU A 71 -0.81 30.71 23.72
N THR A 72 0.09 31.68 23.56
CA THR A 72 -0.28 33.08 23.69
C THR A 72 -1.19 33.42 22.52
N GLN A 73 -2.49 33.32 22.74
CA GLN A 73 -3.48 33.65 21.72
C GLN A 73 -3.31 35.12 21.37
N ALA A 74 -3.17 35.42 20.08
CA ALA A 74 -3.05 36.78 19.60
C ALA A 74 -4.23 37.60 20.14
N LYS A 75 -3.94 38.67 20.88
CA LYS A 75 -4.96 39.61 21.35
C LYS A 75 -5.34 40.51 20.17
N GLY A 76 -6.37 40.10 19.44
CA GLY A 76 -6.88 40.83 18.28
C GLY A 76 -8.09 40.11 17.69
N PRO A 77 -8.86 40.77 16.80
CA PRO A 77 -9.86 40.07 16.01
C PRO A 77 -9.18 38.93 15.24
N ALA A 78 -9.89 37.80 15.11
CA ALA A 78 -9.43 36.73 14.25
C ALA A 78 -9.15 37.28 12.84
N PRO A 79 -8.13 36.77 12.12
CA PRO A 79 -7.94 37.13 10.72
C PRO A 79 -9.25 36.86 9.97
N GLU A 80 -9.57 37.75 9.02
CA GLU A 80 -10.75 37.56 8.20
C GLU A 80 -10.69 36.17 7.53
N PRO A 81 -11.81 35.45 7.47
CA PRO A 81 -11.89 34.20 6.73
C PRO A 81 -11.36 34.39 5.30
N LEU A 82 -10.68 33.37 4.77
CA LEU A 82 -10.22 33.42 3.39
C LEU A 82 -11.41 33.70 2.46
N SER A 83 -11.23 34.63 1.53
CA SER A 83 -12.22 34.83 0.48
C SER A 83 -12.36 33.55 -0.35
N ALA A 84 -13.53 33.29 -0.95
CA ALA A 84 -13.73 32.11 -1.82
C ALA A 84 -12.73 32.00 -2.99
N ALA A 85 -12.06 33.10 -3.37
CA ALA A 85 -11.00 33.09 -4.37
C ALA A 85 -9.67 32.49 -3.84
N GLN A 86 -9.42 32.65 -2.54
CA GLN A 86 -8.25 32.17 -1.81
C GLN A 86 -8.51 30.82 -1.14
N ASP A 87 -9.75 30.57 -0.76
CA ASP A 87 -10.20 29.28 -0.23
C ASP A 87 -10.27 28.25 -1.36
N ARG A 88 -9.35 27.27 -1.29
CA ARG A 88 -9.25 26.19 -2.27
C ARG A 88 -10.25 25.07 -1.99
N GLU A 89 -10.72 24.94 -0.76
CA GLU A 89 -11.75 23.96 -0.39
C GLU A 89 -13.07 24.30 -1.09
N VAL A 90 -13.45 25.59 -1.08
CA VAL A 90 -14.62 26.09 -1.83
C VAL A 90 -14.53 25.80 -3.33
N LYS A 91 -13.32 25.81 -3.91
CA LYS A 91 -13.12 25.45 -5.33
C LYS A 91 -13.27 23.94 -5.56
N ALA A 92 -12.70 23.13 -4.68
CA ALA A 92 -12.81 21.67 -4.74
C ALA A 92 -14.25 21.19 -4.49
N ASP A 93 -15.04 21.93 -3.72
CA ASP A 93 -16.47 21.69 -3.51
C ASP A 93 -17.34 22.00 -4.74
N GLY A 94 -16.86 22.83 -5.67
CA GLY A 94 -17.52 23.14 -6.93
C GLY A 94 -17.57 21.98 -7.94
N ASP A 95 -17.62 22.30 -9.23
CA ASP A 95 -17.53 21.31 -10.31
C ASP A 95 -16.06 20.89 -10.51
N LEU A 96 -15.71 19.70 -10.02
CA LEU A 96 -14.35 19.14 -10.04
C LEU A 96 -13.74 19.07 -11.45
N ARG A 97 -14.58 18.92 -12.48
CA ARG A 97 -14.11 18.89 -13.89
C ARG A 97 -13.48 20.20 -14.32
N LYS A 98 -13.82 21.33 -13.68
CA LYS A 98 -13.22 22.64 -13.97
C LYS A 98 -11.76 22.73 -13.50
N LEU A 99 -11.36 21.86 -12.56
CA LEU A 99 -10.00 21.77 -12.05
C LEU A 99 -9.11 20.85 -12.90
N LEU A 100 -9.69 20.01 -13.76
CA LEU A 100 -8.92 19.18 -14.68
C LEU A 100 -8.17 20.02 -15.70
N LEU A 101 -6.97 19.56 -16.08
CA LEU A 101 -6.27 20.07 -17.25
C LEU A 101 -7.13 19.85 -18.49
N LYS A 102 -7.19 20.87 -19.33
CA LYS A 102 -7.85 20.76 -20.62
C LYS A 102 -6.97 19.96 -21.57
N LYS A 103 -7.61 19.11 -22.38
CA LYS A 103 -6.98 18.50 -23.55
C LYS A 103 -6.25 19.58 -24.37
N PRO A 104 -4.95 19.42 -24.67
CA PRO A 104 -4.19 20.44 -25.39
C PRO A 104 -4.65 20.55 -26.85
N SER A 105 -4.38 21.70 -27.46
CA SER A 105 -4.65 21.93 -28.89
C SER A 105 -3.90 20.91 -29.75
N GLY A 106 -4.59 20.30 -30.71
CA GLY A 106 -4.00 19.27 -31.58
C GLY A 106 -4.03 17.85 -31.02
N ALA A 107 -4.38 17.67 -29.73
CA ALA A 107 -4.65 16.35 -29.19
C ALA A 107 -6.02 15.82 -29.64
N ARG A 108 -6.07 14.51 -29.87
CA ARG A 108 -7.30 13.79 -30.25
C ARG A 108 -8.00 13.30 -29.00
N GLY A 109 -9.30 13.06 -29.10
CA GLY A 109 -10.01 12.32 -28.07
C GLY A 109 -9.39 10.94 -27.86
N ALA A 110 -9.54 10.38 -26.67
CA ALA A 110 -9.23 8.99 -26.42
C ALA A 110 -10.06 8.08 -27.32
N ASN A 111 -9.55 6.86 -27.59
CA ASN A 111 -10.31 5.87 -28.37
C ASN A 111 -11.46 5.25 -27.56
N TYR A 112 -11.38 5.35 -26.24
CA TYR A 112 -12.40 4.95 -25.30
C TYR A 112 -12.58 6.09 -24.30
N THR A 113 -13.84 6.41 -24.02
CA THR A 113 -14.17 7.42 -23.02
C THR A 113 -14.19 6.72 -21.67
N ILE A 114 -13.52 7.30 -20.68
CA ILE A 114 -13.60 6.85 -19.30
C ILE A 114 -14.61 7.75 -18.60
N GLY A 115 -15.57 7.13 -17.93
CA GLY A 115 -16.67 7.85 -17.30
C GLY A 115 -17.69 8.42 -18.30
N GLU A 116 -18.63 9.20 -17.78
CA GLU A 116 -19.70 9.85 -18.52
C GLU A 116 -19.64 11.36 -18.29
N ASP A 117 -19.57 12.15 -19.37
CA ASP A 117 -19.43 13.62 -19.32
C ASP A 117 -18.28 14.12 -18.40
N GLY A 118 -17.17 13.37 -18.36
CA GLY A 118 -15.99 13.68 -17.54
C GLY A 118 -16.16 13.39 -16.05
N TRP A 119 -17.28 12.77 -15.64
CA TRP A 119 -17.47 12.22 -14.32
C TRP A 119 -17.19 10.72 -14.30
N LEU A 120 -16.65 10.26 -13.19
CA LEU A 120 -16.46 8.86 -12.88
C LEU A 120 -17.19 8.61 -11.56
N ASP A 121 -18.31 7.91 -11.65
CA ASP A 121 -19.08 7.54 -10.47
C ASP A 121 -18.37 6.43 -9.68
N LEU A 122 -18.91 6.07 -8.52
CA LEU A 122 -18.28 5.07 -7.63
C LEU A 122 -18.05 3.73 -8.35
N ALA A 123 -19.05 3.25 -9.09
CA ALA A 123 -18.95 2.01 -9.83
C ALA A 123 -17.92 2.12 -10.97
N GLY A 124 -18.00 3.17 -11.77
CA GLY A 124 -17.07 3.42 -12.86
C GLY A 124 -15.64 3.60 -12.38
N TYR A 125 -15.41 4.16 -11.20
CA TYR A 125 -14.07 4.27 -10.62
C TYR A 125 -13.57 2.93 -10.10
N ALA A 126 -14.43 2.16 -9.41
CA ALA A 126 -14.10 0.83 -8.94
C ALA A 126 -13.72 -0.12 -10.09
N GLU A 127 -14.38 -0.03 -11.24
CA GLU A 127 -14.08 -0.80 -12.47
C GLU A 127 -12.68 -0.56 -13.04
N THR A 128 -11.99 0.50 -12.59
CA THR A 128 -10.62 0.79 -13.05
C THR A 128 -9.54 0.02 -12.30
N TYR A 129 -9.91 -0.70 -11.23
CA TYR A 129 -9.01 -1.52 -10.44
C TYR A 129 -9.05 -2.99 -10.89
N ASP A 130 -7.97 -3.73 -10.65
CA ASP A 130 -7.88 -5.17 -10.99
C ASP A 130 -8.93 -6.03 -10.28
N ARG A 131 -9.45 -5.57 -9.14
CA ARG A 131 -10.49 -6.25 -8.34
C ARG A 131 -11.66 -5.31 -8.06
N PRO A 132 -12.55 -5.04 -9.03
CA PRO A 132 -13.58 -4.01 -8.92
C PRO A 132 -14.50 -4.16 -7.72
N ALA A 133 -14.92 -5.38 -7.37
CA ALA A 133 -15.79 -5.62 -6.22
C ALA A 133 -15.13 -5.27 -4.87
N ASN A 134 -13.82 -5.55 -4.75
CA ASN A 134 -13.06 -5.18 -3.56
C ASN A 134 -12.87 -3.66 -3.52
N ALA A 135 -12.46 -3.06 -4.65
CA ALA A 135 -12.27 -1.62 -4.75
C ALA A 135 -13.56 -0.85 -4.44
N PHE A 136 -14.71 -1.31 -4.94
CA PHE A 136 -16.01 -0.71 -4.63
C PHE A 136 -16.27 -0.70 -3.12
N SER A 137 -16.06 -1.84 -2.45
CA SER A 137 -16.28 -1.98 -1.01
C SER A 137 -15.35 -1.06 -0.21
N GLU A 138 -14.07 -1.01 -0.60
CA GLU A 138 -13.08 -0.11 0.01
C GLU A 138 -13.42 1.36 -0.21
N LEU A 139 -13.83 1.75 -1.42
CA LEU A 139 -14.22 3.12 -1.74
C LEU A 139 -15.46 3.59 -0.97
N VAL A 140 -16.41 2.69 -0.70
CA VAL A 140 -17.54 2.98 0.20
C VAL A 140 -17.06 3.22 1.63
N ALA A 141 -16.19 2.35 2.15
CA ALA A 141 -15.63 2.49 3.50
C ALA A 141 -14.78 3.76 3.65
N ASN A 142 -14.07 4.13 2.59
CA ASN A 142 -13.23 5.32 2.47
C ASN A 142 -14.03 6.59 2.15
N GLU A 143 -15.36 6.53 2.16
CA GLU A 143 -16.24 7.67 1.95
C GLU A 143 -16.01 8.41 0.62
N PHE A 144 -15.82 7.64 -0.46
CA PHE A 144 -15.76 8.20 -1.81
C PHE A 144 -16.92 9.17 -2.05
N ARG A 145 -16.59 10.38 -2.51
CA ARG A 145 -17.57 11.42 -2.79
C ARG A 145 -17.89 11.50 -4.26
N ARG A 146 -16.86 11.64 -5.10
CA ARG A 146 -16.94 11.77 -6.57
C ARG A 146 -15.55 11.71 -7.18
N ALA A 147 -15.48 11.35 -8.46
CA ALA A 147 -14.27 11.48 -9.25
C ALA A 147 -14.55 12.17 -10.59
N ALA A 148 -13.63 13.00 -11.04
CA ALA A 148 -13.66 13.62 -12.36
C ALA A 148 -12.47 13.11 -13.17
N VAL A 149 -12.67 12.93 -14.48
CA VAL A 149 -11.69 12.34 -15.38
C VAL A 149 -11.61 13.11 -16.68
N VAL A 150 -10.40 13.23 -17.21
CA VAL A 150 -10.14 13.67 -18.58
C VAL A 150 -9.06 12.78 -19.19
N ASN A 151 -9.23 12.45 -20.46
CA ASN A 151 -8.23 11.70 -21.20
C ASN A 151 -8.08 12.21 -22.63
N TRP A 152 -6.90 12.00 -23.21
CA TRP A 152 -6.62 12.38 -24.59
C TRP A 152 -5.44 11.62 -25.18
N ARG A 153 -5.27 11.76 -26.49
CA ARG A 153 -4.13 11.23 -27.24
C ARG A 153 -3.31 12.35 -27.87
N GLU A 154 -1.99 12.25 -27.77
CA GLU A 154 -1.04 13.12 -28.47
C GLU A 154 -0.24 12.30 -29.48
N GLY A 155 -0.18 12.80 -30.72
CA GLY A 155 0.49 12.06 -31.80
C GLY A 155 -0.14 10.69 -32.07
N SER A 156 0.70 9.71 -32.42
CA SER A 156 0.27 8.34 -32.75
C SER A 156 0.16 7.44 -31.52
N SER A 157 1.04 7.60 -30.53
CA SER A 157 1.26 6.60 -29.49
C SER A 157 1.06 7.06 -28.07
N LEU A 158 0.99 8.37 -27.77
CA LEU A 158 0.89 8.86 -26.40
C LEU A 158 -0.58 8.96 -25.97
N TYR A 159 -0.93 8.35 -24.86
CA TYR A 159 -2.20 8.45 -24.17
C TYR A 159 -1.99 9.07 -22.79
N VAL A 160 -2.83 10.03 -22.42
CA VAL A 160 -2.80 10.71 -21.12
C VAL A 160 -4.16 10.59 -20.48
N GLU A 161 -4.16 10.29 -19.19
CA GLU A 161 -5.33 10.23 -18.35
C GLU A 161 -5.06 10.94 -17.04
N ILE A 162 -6.02 11.76 -16.61
CA ILE A 162 -5.95 12.49 -15.35
C ILE A 162 -7.27 12.27 -14.62
N ARG A 163 -7.17 11.86 -13.36
CA ARG A 163 -8.30 11.75 -12.44
C ARG A 163 -8.09 12.67 -11.25
N LEU A 164 -9.18 13.27 -10.81
CA LEU A 164 -9.28 13.90 -9.50
C LEU A 164 -10.32 13.12 -8.71
N VAL A 165 -9.95 12.62 -7.54
CA VAL A 165 -10.80 11.74 -6.71
C VAL A 165 -10.99 12.40 -5.36
N GLN A 166 -12.23 12.71 -5.02
CA GLN A 166 -12.58 13.39 -3.79
C GLN A 166 -13.22 12.43 -2.79
N TYR A 167 -12.82 12.56 -1.53
CA TYR A 167 -13.33 11.80 -0.39
C TYR A 167 -14.04 12.75 0.59
N ARG A 168 -14.94 12.24 1.43
CA ARG A 168 -15.62 13.09 2.45
C ARG A 168 -14.75 13.35 3.68
N GLN A 169 -13.89 12.39 4.05
CA GLN A 169 -12.96 12.48 5.17
C GLN A 169 -13.60 12.89 6.51
N GLN A 170 -14.80 12.40 6.79
CA GLN A 170 -15.55 12.77 8.00
C GLN A 170 -14.89 12.19 9.25
N ASP A 171 -14.44 10.93 9.14
CA ASP A 171 -13.90 10.17 10.27
C ASP A 171 -12.38 9.95 10.18
N GLN A 172 -11.81 10.01 8.98
CA GLN A 172 -10.39 9.68 8.72
C GLN A 172 -9.80 10.51 7.57
N LEU A 173 -8.47 10.73 7.60
CA LEU A 173 -7.72 11.37 6.51
C LEU A 173 -7.44 10.37 5.38
N VAL A 174 -8.50 9.93 4.72
CA VAL A 174 -8.48 8.87 3.70
C VAL A 174 -7.59 9.23 2.51
N VAL A 175 -7.58 10.49 2.07
CA VAL A 175 -6.86 10.89 0.84
C VAL A 175 -5.36 10.65 0.94
N ALA A 176 -4.79 10.81 2.15
CA ALA A 176 -3.37 10.59 2.39
C ALA A 176 -3.02 9.10 2.27
N ASP A 177 -3.88 8.22 2.78
CA ASP A 177 -3.71 6.78 2.65
C ASP A 177 -3.93 6.31 1.20
N ALA A 178 -4.92 6.86 0.50
CA ALA A 178 -5.15 6.59 -0.92
C ALA A 178 -3.93 6.97 -1.77
N ALA A 179 -3.40 8.18 -1.57
CA ALA A 179 -2.18 8.63 -2.24
C ALA A 179 -0.97 7.78 -1.85
N GLY A 180 -0.81 7.44 -0.56
CA GLY A 180 0.24 6.57 -0.06
C GLY A 180 0.25 5.19 -0.71
N ASN A 181 -0.93 4.58 -0.87
CA ASN A 181 -1.09 3.31 -1.59
C ASN A 181 -0.71 3.45 -3.07
N ALA A 182 -1.10 4.55 -3.72
CA ALA A 182 -0.70 4.82 -5.10
C ALA A 182 0.82 4.99 -5.24
N TYR A 183 1.46 5.68 -4.29
CA TYR A 183 2.93 5.82 -4.24
C TYR A 183 3.62 4.47 -4.12
N ALA A 184 3.14 3.61 -3.22
CA ALA A 184 3.69 2.28 -3.00
C ALA A 184 3.55 1.41 -4.26
N TYR A 185 2.37 1.41 -4.88
CA TYR A 185 2.12 0.64 -6.09
C TYR A 185 3.00 1.09 -7.27
N ALA A 186 3.13 2.40 -7.49
CA ALA A 186 4.00 2.94 -8.54
C ALA A 186 5.48 2.61 -8.28
N ALA A 187 5.94 2.70 -7.04
CA ALA A 187 7.32 2.44 -6.65
C ALA A 187 7.71 0.95 -6.72
N ASP A 188 6.76 0.03 -6.53
CA ASP A 188 7.01 -1.42 -6.58
C ASP A 188 7.32 -1.93 -7.99
N LYS A 189 6.99 -1.16 -9.03
CA LYS A 189 7.27 -1.55 -10.42
C LYS A 189 8.79 -1.61 -10.67
N PRO A 190 9.27 -2.63 -11.39
CA PRO A 190 10.70 -2.79 -11.66
C PRO A 190 11.22 -1.67 -12.58
N HIS A 191 12.48 -1.31 -12.39
CA HIS A 191 13.16 -0.27 -13.19
C HIS A 191 12.44 1.10 -13.20
N THR A 192 11.91 1.49 -12.04
CA THR A 192 11.20 2.76 -11.86
C THR A 192 12.12 3.83 -11.30
N ASP A 193 12.16 4.98 -11.96
CA ASP A 193 12.73 6.20 -11.40
C ASP A 193 11.60 7.07 -10.83
N SER A 194 11.86 7.77 -9.72
CA SER A 194 10.87 8.63 -9.08
C SER A 194 11.43 9.99 -8.68
N TRP A 195 10.57 11.00 -8.64
CA TRP A 195 10.93 12.36 -8.25
C TRP A 195 9.78 13.07 -7.53
N PRO A 196 10.08 13.89 -6.51
CA PRO A 196 9.06 14.70 -5.86
C PRO A 196 8.49 15.73 -6.82
N ILE A 197 7.17 15.96 -6.73
CA ILE A 197 6.47 16.99 -7.49
C ILE A 197 6.61 18.33 -6.75
N PRO A 198 7.25 19.35 -7.34
CA PRO A 198 7.43 20.63 -6.68
C PRO A 198 6.10 21.30 -6.30
N GLY A 199 6.06 21.90 -5.10
CA GLY A 199 4.85 22.55 -4.59
C GLY A 199 3.81 21.59 -4.01
N THR A 200 4.15 20.31 -3.90
CA THR A 200 3.39 19.29 -3.17
C THR A 200 4.16 18.88 -1.91
N GLY A 201 3.47 18.27 -0.94
CA GLY A 201 4.12 17.73 0.26
C GLY A 201 4.88 16.45 -0.08
N ASP A 202 4.14 15.36 -0.23
CA ASP A 202 4.64 14.00 -0.48
C ASP A 202 4.39 13.52 -1.92
N GLY A 203 3.90 14.38 -2.81
CA GLY A 203 3.53 14.01 -4.17
C GLY A 203 4.74 13.56 -5.00
N MET A 204 4.56 12.51 -5.78
CA MET A 204 5.62 11.83 -6.54
C MET A 204 5.23 11.60 -7.99
N ALA A 205 6.21 11.72 -8.88
CA ALA A 205 6.12 11.33 -10.28
C ALA A 205 7.09 10.19 -10.56
N TYR A 206 6.65 9.22 -11.36
CA TYR A 206 7.33 7.97 -11.64
C TYR A 206 7.47 7.77 -13.15
N VAL A 207 8.60 7.20 -13.57
CA VAL A 207 8.81 6.72 -14.93
C VAL A 207 9.26 5.28 -14.86
N HIS A 208 8.53 4.38 -15.53
CA HIS A 208 8.88 2.98 -15.62
C HIS A 208 9.72 2.74 -16.88
N ASN A 209 11.01 2.47 -16.70
CA ASN A 209 11.98 2.40 -17.80
C ASN A 209 11.91 1.10 -18.59
N SER A 210 11.21 0.09 -18.07
CA SER A 210 10.92 -1.17 -18.77
C SER A 210 9.50 -1.13 -19.33
N PRO A 211 9.28 -1.50 -20.60
CA PRO A 211 7.94 -1.58 -21.13
C PRO A 211 7.21 -2.81 -20.57
N ASP A 212 5.90 -2.67 -20.41
CA ASP A 212 5.00 -3.79 -20.21
C ASP A 212 4.91 -4.58 -21.52
N ARG A 213 5.29 -5.85 -21.45
CA ARG A 213 5.33 -6.76 -22.61
C ARG A 213 4.26 -7.83 -22.50
N LYS A 214 3.45 -7.95 -23.54
CA LYS A 214 2.47 -9.03 -23.70
C LYS A 214 2.58 -9.63 -25.10
N ALA A 215 2.74 -10.94 -25.19
CA ALA A 215 2.88 -11.63 -26.47
C ALA A 215 1.70 -11.32 -27.40
N GLY A 216 2.01 -10.86 -28.63
CA GLY A 216 1.01 -10.43 -29.61
C GLY A 216 0.53 -8.98 -29.48
N TYR A 217 1.09 -8.19 -28.55
CA TYR A 217 0.78 -6.78 -28.36
C TYR A 217 2.04 -5.92 -28.51
N THR A 218 1.84 -4.62 -28.77
CA THR A 218 2.93 -3.64 -28.77
C THR A 218 3.42 -3.38 -27.35
N ASP A 219 4.73 -3.28 -27.17
CA ASP A 219 5.36 -2.86 -25.92
C ASP A 219 4.81 -1.49 -25.46
N VAL A 220 4.44 -1.39 -24.17
CA VAL A 220 3.87 -0.16 -23.60
C VAL A 220 4.77 0.37 -22.50
N TYR A 221 5.24 1.60 -22.66
CA TYR A 221 5.94 2.36 -21.62
C TYR A 221 4.94 3.18 -20.83
N ASN A 222 5.13 3.20 -19.50
CA ASN A 222 4.22 3.86 -18.57
C ASN A 222 4.98 4.87 -17.70
N ALA A 223 4.27 5.93 -17.32
CA ALA A 223 4.67 6.86 -16.28
C ALA A 223 3.41 7.31 -15.55
N ASP A 224 3.51 7.54 -14.26
CA ASP A 224 2.40 8.03 -13.45
C ASP A 224 2.85 9.11 -12.46
N ALA A 225 1.88 9.88 -11.98
CA ALA A 225 2.12 10.89 -10.97
C ALA A 225 0.92 10.98 -10.04
N HIS A 226 1.23 11.02 -8.75
CA HIS A 226 0.26 11.00 -7.67
C HIS A 226 0.59 12.14 -6.71
N ALA A 227 -0.42 12.86 -6.28
CA ALA A 227 -0.33 13.88 -5.23
C ALA A 227 -1.73 14.12 -4.67
N TRP A 228 -1.84 14.86 -3.58
CA TRP A 228 -3.14 15.23 -3.03
C TRP A 228 -3.12 16.64 -2.44
N ARG A 229 -4.32 17.21 -2.27
CA ARG A 229 -4.53 18.47 -1.55
C ARG A 229 -5.94 18.51 -0.98
N GLY A 230 -6.06 18.85 0.30
CA GLY A 230 -7.36 18.88 0.98
C GLY A 230 -7.94 17.48 1.07
N ASP A 231 -9.10 17.26 0.45
CA ASP A 231 -9.81 15.99 0.38
C ASP A 231 -9.75 15.33 -1.02
N THR A 232 -8.92 15.88 -1.90
CA THR A 232 -8.85 15.48 -3.32
C THR A 232 -7.48 14.92 -3.68
N GLU A 233 -7.46 13.70 -4.19
CA GLU A 233 -6.31 13.04 -4.79
C GLU A 233 -6.22 13.37 -6.28
N MET A 234 -5.01 13.62 -6.77
CA MET A 234 -4.65 13.72 -8.16
C MET A 234 -3.93 12.45 -8.59
N GLN A 235 -4.42 11.85 -9.67
CA GLN A 235 -3.79 10.69 -10.31
C GLN A 235 -3.59 10.99 -11.79
N ILE A 236 -2.40 10.74 -12.30
CA ILE A 236 -2.05 10.93 -13.71
C ILE A 236 -1.40 9.65 -14.21
N TRP A 237 -1.87 9.16 -15.35
CA TRP A 237 -1.21 8.08 -16.08
C TRP A 237 -0.88 8.52 -17.50
N VAL A 238 0.31 8.13 -17.95
CA VAL A 238 0.79 8.34 -19.31
C VAL A 238 1.27 7.01 -19.85
N SER A 239 0.66 6.55 -20.93
CA SER A 239 1.05 5.33 -21.63
C SER A 239 1.49 5.66 -23.05
N SER A 240 2.51 4.94 -23.53
CA SER A 240 3.14 5.23 -24.83
C SER A 240 3.78 4.01 -25.45
N GLY A 241 3.78 3.92 -26.78
CA GLY A 241 4.60 2.95 -27.50
C GLY A 241 6.11 3.26 -27.49
N ASN A 242 6.52 4.38 -26.89
CA ASN A 242 7.92 4.80 -26.72
C ASN A 242 8.17 5.24 -25.28
N PRO A 243 9.41 5.19 -24.76
CA PRO A 243 9.74 5.63 -23.41
C PRO A 243 9.15 7.01 -23.06
N VAL A 244 8.51 7.10 -21.90
CA VAL A 244 7.94 8.36 -21.42
C VAL A 244 9.01 9.15 -20.67
N SER A 245 9.26 10.39 -21.08
CA SER A 245 10.28 11.22 -20.41
C SER A 245 9.80 11.74 -19.06
N LYS A 246 10.72 11.85 -18.08
CA LYS A 246 10.50 12.58 -16.81
C LYS A 246 9.86 13.95 -17.02
N LYS A 247 10.35 14.70 -18.02
CA LYS A 247 9.84 16.05 -18.32
C LYS A 247 8.34 16.04 -18.62
N LYS A 248 7.86 15.04 -19.36
CA LYS A 248 6.44 14.95 -19.75
C LYS A 248 5.53 14.72 -18.55
N ILE A 249 5.83 13.71 -17.73
CA ILE A 249 4.99 13.41 -16.55
C ILE A 249 5.07 14.53 -15.50
N MET A 250 6.26 15.09 -15.27
CA MET A 250 6.47 16.19 -14.33
C MET A 250 5.76 17.49 -14.76
N ASP A 251 5.72 17.81 -16.05
CA ASP A 251 4.98 18.98 -16.57
C ASP A 251 3.48 18.84 -16.33
N LEU A 252 2.92 17.66 -16.64
CA LEU A 252 1.51 17.36 -16.41
C LEU A 252 1.15 17.48 -14.92
N ALA A 253 1.95 16.85 -14.05
CA ALA A 253 1.74 16.87 -12.61
C ALA A 253 1.74 18.30 -12.04
N LYS A 254 2.74 19.11 -12.38
CA LYS A 254 2.82 20.51 -11.93
C LYS A 254 1.62 21.32 -12.37
N ARG A 255 1.29 21.28 -13.66
CA ARG A 255 0.19 22.06 -14.23
C ARG A 255 -1.17 21.63 -13.68
N GLN A 256 -1.33 20.35 -13.33
CA GLN A 256 -2.54 19.86 -12.68
C GLN A 256 -2.60 20.32 -11.22
N MET A 257 -1.51 20.26 -10.47
CA MET A 257 -1.43 20.73 -9.07
C MET A 257 -1.51 22.25 -8.90
N GLU A 258 -1.28 23.02 -9.96
CA GLU A 258 -1.54 24.47 -10.02
C GLU A 258 -3.03 24.80 -10.18
N ARG A 259 -3.82 23.85 -10.71
CA ARG A 259 -5.27 23.98 -10.87
C ARG A 259 -6.04 23.52 -9.65
N LEU A 260 -5.55 22.48 -8.99
CA LEU A 260 -5.92 22.10 -7.62
C LEU A 260 -5.38 23.14 -6.64
#